data_AF-A0A0C2R8H4-F1
#
_entry.id   AF-A0A0C2R8H4-F1
#
_cell.length_a   1.000
_cell.length_b   1.000
_cell.length_c   1.000
_cell.angle_alpha   90.00
_cell.angle_beta   90.00
_cell.angle_gamma   90.00
#
_symmetry.space_group_name_H-M   'P 1'
#
loop_
_entity.id
_entity.type
_entity.pdbx_description
1 polymer ?
#
loop_
_entity_poly.entity_id
_entity_poly.type
_entity_poly.pdbx_seq_one_letter_code
_entity_poly.pdbx_strand_id
1 'polypeptide(L)' 'MLELAQEDHDFEIEERDIDTSDEWTEKYGLMIPVVEVGGEIIQAGNIDFVTISKRFQKMS' A
#
# COMPACT_ATOMS: atom_id res chain seq x y z
N MET A 1 6.49 -9.27 2.67
CA MET A 1 7.46 -8.13 2.75
C MET A 1 6.93 -7.04 3.67
N LEU A 2 5.70 -6.55 3.44
CA LEU A 2 5.00 -5.67 4.39
C LEU A 2 4.71 -6.35 5.73
N GLU A 3 4.43 -7.66 5.75
CA GLU A 3 4.24 -8.43 6.99
C GLU A 3 5.45 -8.40 7.94
N LEU A 4 6.69 -8.30 7.41
CA LEU A 4 7.88 -8.16 8.25
C LEU A 4 7.91 -6.81 8.97
N ALA A 5 7.38 -5.76 8.34
CA ALA A 5 7.29 -4.44 8.96
C ALA A 5 6.21 -4.41 10.08
N GLN A 6 5.28 -5.37 10.11
CA GLN A 6 4.34 -5.51 11.22
C GLN A 6 5.00 -6.01 12.51
N GLU A 7 6.21 -6.60 12.44
CA GLU A 7 6.97 -6.99 13.65
C GLU A 7 7.49 -5.76 14.42
N ASP A 8 7.83 -4.68 13.70
CA ASP A 8 8.36 -3.45 14.28
C ASP A 8 7.29 -2.34 14.46
N HIS A 9 6.13 -2.45 13.80
CA HIS A 9 5.10 -1.40 13.78
C HIS A 9 3.67 -1.97 13.77
N ASP A 10 2.79 -1.43 14.61
CA ASP A 10 1.36 -1.77 14.63
C ASP A 10 0.60 -1.11 13.46
N PHE A 11 0.38 -1.87 12.38
CA PHE A 11 -0.55 -1.49 11.32
C PHE A 11 -1.25 -2.72 10.73
N GLU A 12 -2.45 -2.52 10.20
CA GLU A 12 -3.20 -3.55 9.49
C GLU A 12 -2.89 -3.48 7.99
N ILE A 13 -2.69 -4.64 7.36
CA ILE A 13 -2.55 -4.77 5.91
C ILE A 13 -3.84 -5.36 5.40
N GLU A 14 -4.48 -4.66 4.47
CA GLU A 14 -5.65 -5.15 3.78
C GLU A 14 -5.33 -5.32 2.29
N GLU A 15 -5.31 -6.56 1.83
CA GLU A 15 -5.14 -6.86 0.41
C GLU A 15 -6.50 -6.87 -0.28
N ARG A 16 -6.62 -6.10 -1.36
CA ARG A 16 -7.85 -5.95 -2.14
C ARG A 16 -7.58 -6.24 -3.61
N ASP A 17 -8.39 -7.10 -4.20
CA ASP A 17 -8.39 -7.34 -5.64
C ASP A 17 -9.27 -6.27 -6.31
N ILE A 18 -8.66 -5.47 -7.20
CA ILE A 18 -9.34 -4.37 -7.87
C ILE A 18 -10.47 -4.87 -8.78
N ASP A 19 -10.40 -6.11 -9.28
CA ASP A 19 -11.40 -6.69 -10.17
C ASP A 19 -12.70 -7.05 -9.43
N THR A 20 -12.70 -6.97 -8.10
CA THR A 20 -13.89 -7.23 -7.27
C THR A 20 -14.78 -6.01 -7.07
N SER A 21 -14.32 -4.81 -7.45
CA SER A 21 -15.06 -3.56 -7.29
C SER A 21 -14.79 -2.61 -8.45
N ASP A 22 -15.87 -2.21 -9.15
CA ASP A 22 -15.78 -1.22 -10.22
C ASP A 22 -15.15 0.09 -9.73
N GLU A 23 -15.41 0.49 -8.49
CA GLU A 23 -14.82 1.69 -7.87
C GLU A 23 -13.29 1.59 -7.81
N TRP A 24 -12.75 0.43 -7.47
CA TRP A 24 -11.31 0.22 -7.36
C TRP A 24 -10.67 0.06 -8.74
N THR A 25 -11.37 -0.59 -9.67
CA THR A 25 -10.95 -0.68 -11.07
C THR A 25 -10.85 0.72 -11.71
N GLU A 26 -11.83 1.61 -11.48
CA GLU A 26 -11.75 3.00 -11.96
C GLU A 26 -10.67 3.80 -11.23
N LYS A 27 -10.55 3.66 -9.91
CA LYS A 27 -9.61 4.45 -9.10
C LYS A 27 -8.15 4.09 -9.36
N TYR A 28 -7.85 2.80 -9.53
CA TYR A 28 -6.47 2.31 -9.63
C TYR A 28 -6.11 1.82 -11.03
N GLY A 29 -7.05 1.24 -11.77
CA GLY A 29 -6.85 0.78 -13.14
C GLY A 29 -5.56 -0.02 -13.36
N LEU A 30 -4.75 0.41 -14.33
CA LEU A 30 -3.47 -0.24 -14.68
C LEU A 30 -2.29 0.17 -13.79
N MET A 31 -2.52 0.94 -12.72
CA MET A 31 -1.47 1.38 -11.79
C MET A 31 -1.10 0.31 -10.76
N ILE A 32 -1.70 -0.88 -10.86
CA ILE A 32 -1.40 -1.99 -9.96
C ILE A 32 0.06 -2.47 -10.10
N PRO A 33 0.68 -2.89 -8.98
CA PRO A 33 0.18 -2.82 -7.61
C PRO A 33 0.21 -1.40 -7.01
N VAL A 34 -0.75 -1.09 -6.12
CA VAL A 34 -0.90 0.22 -5.44
C VAL A 34 -0.83 0.04 -3.93
N VAL A 35 -0.12 0.94 -3.24
CA VAL A 35 -0.11 1.04 -1.78
C VAL A 35 -0.77 2.34 -1.35
N GLU A 36 -1.85 2.24 -0.59
CA GLU A 36 -2.57 3.37 0.01
C GLU A 36 -2.42 3.33 1.53
N VAL A 37 -2.16 4.47 2.15
CA VAL A 37 -2.10 4.62 3.62
C VAL A 37 -2.98 5.80 4.02
N GLY A 38 -4.01 5.57 4.83
CA GLY A 38 -4.92 6.62 5.30
C GLY A 38 -5.67 7.35 4.17
N GLY A 39 -5.94 6.68 3.04
CA GLY A 39 -6.59 7.27 1.86
C GLY A 39 -5.65 7.98 0.88
N GLU A 40 -4.33 8.01 1.17
CA GLU A 40 -3.33 8.59 0.28
C GLU A 40 -2.53 7.49 -0.43
N ILE A 41 -2.45 7.55 -1.76
CA ILE A 41 -1.63 6.63 -2.55
C ILE A 41 -0.15 6.99 -2.39
N ILE A 42 0.64 6.07 -1.86
CA ILE A 42 2.05 6.28 -1.55
C ILE A 42 2.94 5.74 -2.66
N GLN A 43 2.52 4.62 -3.27
CA GLN A 43 3.21 4.01 -4.39
C GLN A 43 2.22 3.38 -5.37
N ALA A 44 2.60 3.37 -6.64
CA ALA A 44 1.85 2.79 -7.74
C ALA A 44 2.81 2.17 -8.77
N GLY A 45 2.50 0.97 -9.24
CA GLY A 45 3.30 0.20 -10.20
C GLY A 45 4.54 -0.44 -9.59
N ASN A 46 5.65 0.30 -9.50
CA ASN A 46 6.89 -0.24 -8.93
C ASN A 46 6.95 0.02 -7.43
N ILE A 47 6.63 -1.02 -6.65
CA ILE A 47 6.69 -0.98 -5.19
C ILE A 47 8.13 -1.24 -4.72
N ASP A 48 8.64 -0.34 -3.87
CA ASP A 48 9.97 -0.42 -3.27
C ASP A 48 9.88 -0.40 -1.74
N PHE A 49 10.38 -1.46 -1.11
CA PHE A 49 10.33 -1.64 0.34
C PHE A 49 11.07 -0.55 1.11
N VAL A 50 12.21 -0.06 0.60
CA VAL A 50 13.00 0.97 1.28
C VAL A 50 12.19 2.27 1.41
N THR A 51 11.44 2.61 0.37
CA THR A 51 10.58 3.80 0.35
C THR A 51 9.39 3.65 1.29
N ILE A 52 8.78 2.46 1.35
CA ILE A 52 7.69 2.15 2.29
C ILE A 52 8.19 2.23 3.73
N SER A 53 9.29 1.57 4.08
CA SER A 53 9.83 1.56 5.44
C SER A 53 10.24 2.95 5.93
N LYS A 54 10.82 3.79 5.05
CA LYS A 54 11.13 5.20 5.39
C LYS A 54 9.89 6.03 5.73
N ARG A 55 8.74 5.71 5.14
CA ARG A 55 7.46 6.40 5.42
C ARG A 55 6.94 6.05 6.81
N PHE A 56 6.95 4.77 7.17
CA PHE A 56 6.57 4.32 8.52
C PHE A 56 7.46 4.93 9.60
N GLN A 57 8.78 4.98 9.37
CA GLN A 57 9.73 5.56 10.32
C GLN A 57 9.55 7.08 10.51
N LYS A 58 8.96 7.79 9.55
CA LYS A 58 8.67 9.23 9.64
C LYS A 58 7.34 9.56 10.36
N MET A 59 6.50 8.56 10.59
CA MET A 59 5.20 8.70 11.26
C MET A 59 5.26 8.36 12.76
N SER A 60 6.42 7.93 13.27
CA SER A 60 6.75 7.82 14.71
C SER A 60 7.48 9.06 15.21
#